data_AF-A0AAD5X1R0-F1
#
_entry.id   AF-A0AAD5X1R0-F1
#
_cell.length_a   1.000
_cell.length_b   1.000
_cell.length_c   1.000
_cell.angle_alpha   90.00
_cell.angle_beta   90.00
_cell.angle_gamma   90.00
#
_symmetry.space_group_name_H-M   'P 1'
#
loop_
_entity.id
_entity.type
_entity.pdbx_description
1 polymer ?
#
loop_
_entity_poly.entity_id
_entity_poly.type
_entity_poly.pdbx_seq_one_letter_code
_entity_poly.pdbx_strand_id
1 'polypeptide(L)'
;MVASFEQRLDADLNTLIDEALKYIQQLSAPADSEAESFDFEFFRKESANAAKVLAHNATKLSLTAPPKSKDAFTSTKQIVDCMRHLVALALSIPKSSGSTLTTHIRSVISEVVFDIASHANAFLTTARPLSEVRNLGYLSATGIVWKGCDIMQQIPITNAKTVQYLVKRKLELVEDAVTEMEGLLEEDGGDDGG
;
A
#
# COMPACT_ATOMS: atom_id res chain seq x y z
N MET A 1 29.39 20.60 11.85
CA MET A 1 29.45 20.14 10.45
C MET A 1 28.02 19.95 9.98
N VAL A 2 27.60 20.58 8.88
CA VAL A 2 26.22 20.43 8.36
C VAL A 2 26.15 19.11 7.58
N ALA A 3 25.14 18.28 7.84
CA ALA A 3 24.95 17.02 7.12
C ALA A 3 24.76 17.28 5.62
N SER A 4 25.29 16.38 4.78
CA SER A 4 25.08 16.45 3.32
C SER A 4 23.59 16.27 2.97
N PHE A 5 23.21 16.63 1.75
CA PHE A 5 21.84 16.40 1.27
C PHE A 5 21.46 14.92 1.39
N GLU A 6 22.35 14.02 0.97
CA GLU A 6 22.16 12.57 0.98
C GLU A 6 22.01 12.06 2.41
N GLN A 7 22.89 12.48 3.32
CA GLN A 7 22.81 12.09 4.73
C GLN A 7 21.48 12.49 5.37
N ARG A 8 20.99 13.70 5.03
CA ARG A 8 19.70 14.17 5.54
C ARG A 8 18.53 13.43 4.90
N LEU A 9 18.56 13.20 3.59
CA LEU A 9 17.49 12.49 2.89
C LEU A 9 17.42 11.05 3.36
N ASP A 10 18.56 10.37 3.50
CA ASP A 10 18.63 9.02 4.06
C ASP A 10 18.06 8.98 5.48
N ALA A 11 18.34 9.98 6.33
CA ALA A 11 17.75 10.03 7.68
C ALA A 11 16.21 10.16 7.64
N ASP A 12 15.68 11.04 6.78
CA ASP A 12 14.23 11.23 6.63
C ASP A 12 13.54 9.98 6.06
N LEU A 13 14.15 9.33 5.05
CA LEU A 13 13.64 8.10 4.44
C LEU A 13 13.71 6.91 5.40
N ASN A 14 14.80 6.76 6.17
CA ASN A 14 14.90 5.73 7.19
C ASN A 14 13.83 5.89 8.27
N THR A 15 13.57 7.13 8.71
CA THR A 15 12.49 7.44 9.65
C THR A 15 11.13 7.03 9.09
N LEU A 16 10.86 7.37 7.82
CA LEU A 16 9.63 6.96 7.13
C LEU A 16 9.48 5.43 7.10
N ILE A 17 10.56 4.70 6.75
CA ILE A 17 10.54 3.23 6.69
C ILE A 17 10.28 2.64 8.07
N ASP A 18 10.94 3.13 9.12
CA ASP A 18 10.74 2.62 10.48
C ASP A 18 9.31 2.86 10.98
N GLU A 19 8.73 4.03 10.67
CA GLU A 19 7.33 4.30 10.98
C GLU A 19 6.38 3.38 10.21
N ALA A 20 6.63 3.17 8.92
CA ALA A 20 5.83 2.28 8.09
C ALA A 20 5.82 0.84 8.64
N LEU A 21 6.99 0.29 8.96
CA LEU A 21 7.12 -1.05 9.55
C LEU A 21 6.43 -1.16 10.90
N LYS A 22 6.55 -0.12 11.75
CA LYS A 22 5.83 -0.04 13.01
C LYS A 22 4.30 -0.02 12.81
N TYR A 23 3.80 0.66 11.79
CA TYR A 23 2.37 0.70 11.49
C TYR A 23 1.85 -0.61 10.91
N ILE A 24 2.62 -1.29 10.06
CA ILE A 24 2.29 -2.64 9.57
C ILE A 24 2.09 -3.59 10.76
N GLN A 25 3.01 -3.56 11.73
CA GLN A 25 2.88 -4.37 12.94
C GLN A 25 1.59 -4.03 13.73
N GLN A 26 1.26 -2.75 13.88
CA GLN A 26 0.01 -2.35 14.54
C GLN A 26 -1.22 -2.83 13.77
N LEU A 27 -1.22 -2.70 12.45
CA LEU A 27 -2.33 -3.10 11.59
C LEU A 27 -2.55 -4.61 11.56
N SER A 28 -1.51 -5.41 11.78
CA SER A 28 -1.62 -6.87 11.90
C SER A 28 -2.34 -7.34 13.17
N ALA A 29 -2.42 -6.50 14.20
CA ALA A 29 -3.20 -6.81 15.39
C ALA A 29 -4.71 -6.77 15.07
N PRO A 30 -5.54 -7.58 15.76
CA PRO A 30 -6.99 -7.49 15.66
C PRO A 30 -7.50 -6.08 15.98
N ALA A 31 -8.63 -5.69 15.38
CA ALA A 31 -9.29 -4.43 15.72
C ALA A 31 -9.73 -4.43 17.19
N ASP A 32 -9.41 -3.36 17.90
CA ASP A 32 -9.60 -3.19 19.35
C ASP A 32 -10.45 -1.96 19.71
N SER A 33 -10.74 -1.09 18.74
CA SER A 33 -11.60 0.08 18.95
C SER A 33 -13.01 -0.33 19.40
N GLU A 34 -13.46 0.27 20.50
CA GLU A 34 -14.80 0.12 21.11
C GLU A 34 -15.75 1.26 20.74
N ALA A 35 -15.40 2.08 19.73
CA ALA A 35 -16.22 3.24 19.38
C ALA A 35 -17.68 2.84 19.05
N GLU A 36 -18.64 3.51 19.68
CA GLU A 36 -20.07 3.19 19.58
C GLU A 36 -20.65 3.49 18.20
N SER A 37 -20.05 4.45 17.48
CA SER A 37 -20.45 4.81 16.13
C SER A 37 -19.22 5.13 15.28
N PHE A 38 -19.33 4.87 13.99
CA PHE A 38 -18.28 5.14 13.01
C PHE A 38 -18.89 5.59 11.70
N ASP A 39 -18.44 6.73 11.20
CA ASP A 39 -18.91 7.28 9.93
C ASP A 39 -18.10 6.68 8.77
N PHE A 40 -18.67 5.64 8.17
CA PHE A 40 -18.06 4.95 7.04
C PHE A 40 -18.02 5.78 5.75
N GLU A 41 -18.92 6.74 5.57
CA GLU A 41 -18.90 7.63 4.41
C GLU A 41 -17.78 8.67 4.56
N PHE A 42 -17.61 9.21 5.77
CA PHE A 42 -16.44 10.04 6.10
C PHE A 42 -15.15 9.26 5.91
N PHE A 43 -15.04 8.05 6.47
CA PHE A 43 -13.88 7.18 6.28
C PHE A 43 -13.56 6.96 4.81
N ARG A 44 -14.57 6.64 3.98
CA ARG A 44 -14.39 6.39 2.55
C ARG A 44 -13.88 7.63 1.82
N LYS A 45 -14.47 8.78 2.12
CA LYS A 45 -14.06 10.05 1.51
C LYS A 45 -12.62 10.42 1.90
N GLU A 46 -12.30 10.34 3.19
CA GLU A 46 -10.98 10.74 3.69
C GLU A 46 -9.89 9.76 3.26
N SER A 47 -10.14 8.45 3.30
CA SER A 47 -9.20 7.45 2.78
C SER A 47 -8.95 7.62 1.28
N ALA A 48 -9.99 7.90 0.47
CA ALA A 48 -9.83 8.18 -0.95
C ALA A 48 -9.05 9.48 -1.22
N ASN A 49 -9.27 10.52 -0.42
CA ASN A 49 -8.51 11.77 -0.52
C ASN A 49 -7.04 11.55 -0.15
N ALA A 50 -6.79 10.87 0.96
CA ALA A 50 -5.44 10.54 1.41
C ALA A 50 -4.70 9.64 0.40
N ALA A 51 -5.39 8.70 -0.24
CA ALA A 51 -4.84 7.87 -1.32
C ALA A 51 -4.34 8.72 -2.50
N LYS A 52 -5.14 9.69 -2.95
CA LYS A 52 -4.75 10.59 -4.06
C LYS A 52 -3.56 11.48 -3.68
N VAL A 53 -3.57 12.03 -2.47
CA VAL A 53 -2.46 12.86 -1.97
C VAL A 53 -1.20 12.01 -1.83
N LEU A 54 -1.30 10.78 -1.35
CA LEU A 54 -0.19 9.87 -1.23
C LEU A 54 0.41 9.51 -2.60
N ALA A 55 -0.42 9.12 -3.56
CA ALA A 55 -0.01 8.83 -4.93
C ALA A 55 0.72 10.03 -5.57
N HIS A 56 0.18 11.25 -5.40
CA HIS A 56 0.81 12.47 -5.87
C HIS A 56 2.18 12.72 -5.22
N ASN A 57 2.30 12.54 -3.91
CA ASN A 57 3.55 12.75 -3.20
C ASN A 57 4.60 11.68 -3.52
N ALA A 58 4.20 10.42 -3.76
CA ALA A 58 5.09 9.38 -4.24
C ALA A 58 5.67 9.74 -5.62
N THR A 59 4.85 10.26 -6.54
CA THR A 59 5.33 10.80 -7.82
C THR A 59 6.29 11.96 -7.61
N LYS A 60 5.92 12.91 -6.74
CA LYS A 60 6.77 14.09 -6.48
C LYS A 60 8.12 13.70 -5.88
N LEU A 61 8.16 12.76 -4.93
CA LEU A 61 9.41 12.23 -4.39
C LEU A 61 10.27 11.60 -5.50
N SER A 62 9.66 10.85 -6.40
CA SER A 62 10.35 10.21 -7.54
C SER A 62 10.96 11.19 -8.53
N LEU A 63 10.37 12.37 -8.67
CA LEU A 63 10.88 13.43 -9.53
C LEU A 63 11.92 14.32 -8.82
N THR A 64 11.90 14.38 -7.49
CA THR A 64 12.69 15.35 -6.72
C THR A 64 13.89 14.73 -6.00
N ALA A 65 13.84 13.46 -5.60
CA ALA A 65 14.94 12.77 -4.93
C ALA A 65 16.15 12.52 -5.86
N PRO A 66 16.00 11.97 -7.10
CA PRO A 66 17.14 11.76 -7.99
C PRO A 66 17.95 13.03 -8.33
N PRO A 67 17.33 14.18 -8.67
CA PRO A 67 18.08 15.42 -8.91
C PRO A 67 18.51 16.13 -7.62
N LYS A 68 18.28 15.54 -6.44
CA LYS A 68 18.62 16.11 -5.13
C LYS A 68 17.96 17.46 -4.86
N SER A 69 16.70 17.60 -5.28
CA SER A 69 15.91 18.79 -5.00
C SER A 69 15.52 18.83 -3.52
N LYS A 70 15.51 20.03 -2.92
CA LYS A 70 15.04 20.26 -1.54
C LYS A 70 13.56 19.90 -1.38
N ASP A 71 12.79 19.86 -2.46
CA ASP A 71 11.39 19.45 -2.45
C ASP A 71 11.20 17.98 -2.03
N ALA A 72 12.24 17.15 -2.15
CA ALA A 72 12.22 15.76 -1.68
C ALA A 72 11.89 15.68 -0.18
N PHE A 73 12.46 16.56 0.65
CA PHE A 73 12.17 16.62 2.09
C PHE A 73 10.70 16.93 2.37
N THR A 74 10.12 17.84 1.60
CA THR A 74 8.70 18.19 1.72
C THR A 74 7.82 17.01 1.32
N SER A 75 8.13 16.33 0.22
CA SER A 75 7.40 15.14 -0.21
C SER A 75 7.49 14.00 0.79
N THR A 76 8.68 13.71 1.35
CA THR A 76 8.86 12.68 2.39
C THR A 76 7.99 12.99 3.61
N LYS A 77 7.99 14.25 4.08
CA LYS A 77 7.14 14.66 5.20
C LYS A 77 5.65 14.49 4.88
N GLN A 78 5.20 14.92 3.70
CA GLN A 78 3.81 14.80 3.29
C GLN A 78 3.36 13.33 3.17
N ILE A 79 4.24 12.44 2.72
CA ILE A 79 3.99 10.98 2.72
C ILE A 79 3.80 10.46 4.14
N VAL A 80 4.70 10.83 5.08
CA VAL A 80 4.58 10.44 6.48
C VAL A 80 3.24 10.91 7.07
N ASP A 81 2.87 12.17 6.89
CA ASP A 81 1.62 12.72 7.43
C ASP A 81 0.39 12.01 6.85
N CYS A 82 0.38 11.70 5.54
CA CYS A 82 -0.71 10.94 4.90
C CYS A 82 -0.78 9.49 5.40
N MET A 83 0.37 8.82 5.53
CA MET A 83 0.47 7.46 6.04
C MET A 83 -0.08 7.38 7.47
N ARG A 84 0.33 8.30 8.35
CA ARG A 84 -0.18 8.38 9.73
C ARG A 84 -1.69 8.56 9.77
N HIS A 85 -2.22 9.43 8.91
CA HIS A 85 -3.65 9.67 8.82
C HIS A 85 -4.42 8.41 8.39
N LEU A 86 -3.97 7.72 7.34
CA LEU A 86 -4.56 6.46 6.87
C LEU A 86 -4.56 5.37 7.96
N VAL A 87 -3.44 5.23 8.67
CA VAL A 87 -3.34 4.25 9.75
C VAL A 87 -4.29 4.62 10.89
N ALA A 88 -4.37 5.90 11.28
CA ALA A 88 -5.31 6.34 12.31
C ALA A 88 -6.78 6.07 11.92
N LEU A 89 -7.14 6.32 10.66
CA LEU A 89 -8.46 5.94 10.13
C LEU A 89 -8.71 4.43 10.25
N ALA A 90 -7.75 3.59 9.89
CA ALA A 90 -7.88 2.13 9.99
C ALA A 90 -8.00 1.63 11.45
N LEU A 91 -7.24 2.22 12.37
CA LEU A 91 -7.23 1.83 13.78
C LEU A 91 -8.50 2.30 14.51
N SER A 92 -9.16 3.35 14.04
CA SER A 92 -10.39 3.86 14.67
C SER A 92 -11.65 3.04 14.38
N ILE A 93 -11.60 2.12 13.40
CA ILE A 93 -12.77 1.32 13.01
C ILE A 93 -13.19 0.38 14.16
N PRO A 94 -14.44 0.45 14.65
CA PRO A 94 -14.91 -0.39 15.73
C PRO A 94 -14.82 -1.87 15.37
N LYS A 95 -14.42 -2.71 16.34
CA LYS A 95 -14.39 -4.17 16.16
C LYS A 95 -15.77 -4.76 15.85
N SER A 96 -16.85 -4.08 16.25
CA SER A 96 -18.25 -4.43 15.97
C SER A 96 -18.66 -4.24 14.49
N SER A 97 -17.82 -3.62 13.67
CA SER A 97 -18.11 -3.35 12.24
C SER A 97 -18.08 -4.58 11.33
N GLY A 98 -17.72 -5.74 11.88
CA GLY A 98 -17.57 -7.01 11.18
C GLY A 98 -16.11 -7.33 10.88
N SER A 99 -15.69 -8.54 11.25
CA SER A 99 -14.28 -8.97 11.17
C SER A 99 -13.74 -8.97 9.74
N THR A 100 -14.53 -9.37 8.75
CA THR A 100 -14.09 -9.36 7.35
C THR A 100 -13.81 -7.96 6.85
N LEU A 101 -14.67 -6.99 7.18
CA LEU A 101 -14.47 -5.58 6.83
C LEU A 101 -13.20 -5.02 7.48
N THR A 102 -13.06 -5.18 8.79
CA THR A 102 -11.94 -4.60 9.54
C THR A 102 -10.61 -5.23 9.12
N THR A 103 -10.54 -6.55 8.97
CA THR A 103 -9.35 -7.24 8.46
C THR A 103 -9.01 -6.79 7.04
N HIS A 104 -10.00 -6.66 6.15
CA HIS A 104 -9.74 -6.25 4.78
C HIS A 104 -9.19 -4.83 4.67
N ILE A 105 -9.81 -3.85 5.35
CA ILE A 105 -9.33 -2.47 5.38
C ILE A 105 -7.90 -2.40 5.91
N ARG A 106 -7.63 -3.08 7.03
CA ARG A 106 -6.28 -3.09 7.65
C ARG A 106 -5.25 -3.73 6.73
N SER A 107 -5.62 -4.80 6.03
CA SER A 107 -4.75 -5.46 5.04
C SER A 107 -4.41 -4.51 3.89
N VAL A 108 -5.41 -3.88 3.26
CA VAL A 108 -5.18 -2.96 2.13
C VAL A 108 -4.32 -1.77 2.55
N ILE A 109 -4.59 -1.17 3.71
CA ILE A 109 -3.78 -0.05 4.21
C ILE A 109 -2.37 -0.53 4.57
N SER A 110 -2.22 -1.73 5.15
CA SER A 110 -0.91 -2.31 5.46
C SER A 110 -0.08 -2.56 4.20
N GLU A 111 -0.69 -3.06 3.12
CA GLU A 111 -0.03 -3.24 1.82
C GLU A 111 0.46 -1.89 1.27
N VAL A 112 -0.39 -0.86 1.29
CA VAL A 112 0.00 0.50 0.85
C VAL A 112 1.14 1.06 1.71
N VAL A 113 1.09 0.87 3.03
CA VAL A 113 2.16 1.30 3.94
C VAL A 113 3.48 0.58 3.64
N PHE A 114 3.42 -0.71 3.31
CA PHE A 114 4.59 -1.47 2.88
C PHE A 114 5.13 -0.99 1.53
N ASP A 115 4.26 -0.67 0.59
CA ASP A 115 4.64 -0.13 -0.71
C ASP A 115 5.34 1.24 -0.57
N ILE A 116 4.89 2.08 0.36
CA ILE A 116 5.57 3.33 0.74
C ILE A 116 6.97 3.06 1.30
N ALA A 117 7.12 2.08 2.21
CA ALA A 117 8.42 1.72 2.76
C ALA A 117 9.37 1.25 1.65
N SER A 118 8.88 0.41 0.74
CA SER A 118 9.63 -0.07 -0.42
C SER A 118 10.00 1.06 -1.38
N HIS A 119 9.10 2.03 -1.60
CA HIS A 119 9.34 3.23 -2.40
C HIS A 119 10.42 4.12 -1.80
N ALA A 120 10.36 4.39 -0.49
CA ALA A 120 11.40 5.12 0.22
C ALA A 120 12.75 4.40 0.18
N ASN A 121 12.75 3.07 0.33
CA ASN A 121 13.95 2.24 0.30
C ASN A 121 14.69 2.34 -1.05
N ALA A 122 13.95 2.54 -2.15
CA ALA A 122 14.52 2.69 -3.49
C ALA A 122 15.32 4.00 -3.70
N PHE A 123 15.22 4.97 -2.78
CA PHE A 123 15.98 6.23 -2.82
C PHE A 123 17.13 6.30 -1.81
N LEU A 124 17.27 5.30 -0.92
CA LEU A 124 18.37 5.27 0.03
C LEU A 124 19.71 5.09 -0.69
N THR A 125 20.76 5.74 -0.18
CA THR A 125 22.13 5.51 -0.65
C THR A 125 22.54 4.04 -0.51
N THR A 126 22.12 3.42 0.61
CA THR A 126 22.29 2.00 0.90
C THR A 126 20.91 1.42 1.22
N ALA A 127 20.35 0.65 0.30
CA ALA A 127 19.06 0.01 0.48
C ALA A 127 19.07 -0.92 1.70
N ARG A 128 17.97 -0.93 2.46
CA ARG A 128 17.73 -1.85 3.56
C ARG A 128 17.21 -3.18 3.05
N PRO A 129 17.59 -4.31 3.66
CA PRO A 129 16.93 -5.57 3.45
C PRO A 129 15.60 -5.57 4.21
N LEU A 130 14.51 -5.11 3.58
CA LEU A 130 13.17 -5.38 4.14
C LEU A 130 12.83 -6.84 3.78
N SER A 131 12.14 -7.53 4.69
CA SER A 131 11.87 -8.98 4.61
C SER A 131 11.11 -9.42 3.35
N GLU A 132 10.52 -8.47 2.62
CA GLU A 132 9.69 -8.71 1.44
C GLU A 132 10.07 -7.82 0.24
N VAL A 133 11.25 -7.16 0.25
CA VAL A 133 11.61 -6.23 -0.85
C VAL A 133 11.85 -6.97 -2.15
N ARG A 134 11.02 -6.65 -3.14
CA ARG A 134 11.41 -6.78 -4.55
C ARG A 134 12.44 -5.69 -4.82
N ASN A 135 13.67 -6.05 -5.18
CA ASN A 135 14.73 -5.10 -5.56
C ASN A 135 14.31 -4.36 -6.86
N LEU A 136 13.45 -3.37 -6.71
CA LEU A 136 12.79 -2.65 -7.79
C LEU A 136 13.37 -1.23 -7.89
N GLY A 137 13.52 -0.74 -9.11
CA GLY A 137 13.83 0.67 -9.33
C GLY A 137 12.69 1.57 -8.83
N TYR A 138 13.01 2.81 -8.48
CA TYR A 138 12.07 3.75 -7.88
C TYR A 138 10.80 4.00 -8.72
N LEU A 139 10.90 3.93 -10.06
CA LEU A 139 9.74 4.05 -10.96
C LEU A 139 8.76 2.89 -10.78
N SER A 140 9.26 1.66 -10.71
CA SER A 140 8.43 0.48 -10.46
C SER A 140 7.79 0.55 -9.06
N ALA A 141 8.56 0.96 -8.05
CA ALA A 141 8.02 1.17 -6.70
C ALA A 141 6.93 2.25 -6.66
N THR A 142 7.05 3.31 -7.47
CA THR A 142 6.02 4.35 -7.61
C THR A 142 4.72 3.79 -8.20
N GLY A 143 4.83 2.98 -9.26
CA GLY A 143 3.67 2.33 -9.88
C GLY A 143 2.95 1.37 -8.94
N ILE A 144 3.68 0.69 -8.05
CA ILE A 144 3.09 -0.15 -7.02
C ILE A 144 2.30 0.69 -6.02
N VAL A 145 2.86 1.80 -5.52
CA VAL A 145 2.13 2.72 -4.61
C VAL A 145 0.86 3.25 -5.27
N TRP A 146 0.88 3.59 -6.57
CA TRP A 146 -0.32 3.99 -7.30
C TRP A 146 -1.39 2.90 -7.31
N LYS A 147 -1.01 1.65 -7.64
CA LYS A 147 -1.93 0.52 -7.64
C LYS A 147 -2.56 0.31 -6.26
N GLY A 148 -1.77 0.39 -5.18
CA GLY A 148 -2.28 0.32 -3.81
C GLY A 148 -3.27 1.44 -3.50
N CYS A 149 -2.97 2.68 -3.93
CA CYS A 149 -3.87 3.82 -3.78
C CYS A 149 -5.17 3.66 -4.56
N ASP A 150 -5.15 3.04 -5.74
CA ASP A 150 -6.36 2.76 -6.54
C ASP A 150 -7.25 1.70 -5.87
N ILE A 151 -6.65 0.63 -5.33
CA ILE A 151 -7.37 -0.39 -4.55
C ILE A 151 -8.03 0.24 -3.32
N MET A 152 -7.30 1.10 -2.61
CA MET A 152 -7.78 1.76 -1.41
C MET A 152 -9.01 2.65 -1.67
N GLN A 153 -9.07 3.33 -2.82
CA GLN A 153 -10.24 4.13 -3.22
C GLN A 153 -11.51 3.29 -3.48
N GLN A 154 -11.36 1.98 -3.66
CA GLN A 154 -12.45 1.05 -3.99
C GLN A 154 -12.88 0.18 -2.81
N ILE A 155 -12.33 0.40 -1.60
CA ILE A 155 -12.64 -0.44 -0.45
C ILE A 155 -14.15 -0.43 -0.13
N PRO A 156 -14.79 -1.61 -0.01
CA PRO A 156 -16.16 -1.70 0.47
C PRO A 156 -16.29 -1.20 1.92
N ILE A 157 -17.41 -0.55 2.22
CA ILE A 157 -17.66 0.07 3.54
C ILE A 157 -18.64 -0.70 4.43
N THR A 158 -19.07 -1.89 4.00
CA THR A 158 -19.92 -2.77 4.83
C THR A 158 -19.39 -4.20 4.78
N ASN A 159 -19.53 -4.94 5.89
CA ASN A 159 -19.04 -6.31 5.97
C ASN A 159 -19.64 -7.22 4.87
N ALA A 160 -20.94 -7.07 4.58
CA ALA A 160 -21.58 -7.82 3.50
C ALA A 160 -20.97 -7.53 2.12
N LYS A 161 -20.72 -6.25 1.79
CA LYS A 161 -20.08 -5.88 0.53
C LYS A 161 -18.63 -6.34 0.46
N THR A 162 -17.91 -6.32 1.59
CA THR A 162 -16.54 -6.86 1.67
C THR A 162 -16.51 -8.36 1.42
N VAL A 163 -17.41 -9.13 2.02
CA VAL A 163 -17.53 -10.57 1.76
C VAL A 163 -17.81 -10.82 0.27
N GLN A 164 -18.79 -10.12 -0.32
CA GLN A 164 -19.11 -10.25 -1.75
C GLN A 164 -17.89 -9.92 -2.63
N TYR A 165 -17.19 -8.83 -2.34
CA TYR A 165 -16.00 -8.41 -3.06
C TYR A 165 -14.89 -9.48 -3.01
N LEU A 166 -14.61 -10.02 -1.83
CA LEU A 166 -13.56 -11.02 -1.66
C LEU A 166 -13.93 -12.36 -2.30
N VAL A 167 -15.18 -12.79 -2.19
CA VAL A 167 -15.67 -14.01 -2.87
C VAL A 167 -15.57 -13.85 -4.38
N LYS A 168 -16.00 -12.71 -4.93
CA LYS A 168 -15.89 -12.43 -6.36
C LYS A 168 -14.44 -12.50 -6.85
N ARG A 169 -13.49 -11.84 -6.16
CA ARG A 169 -12.06 -11.93 -6.52
C ARG A 169 -11.50 -13.34 -6.45
N LYS A 170 -11.98 -14.16 -5.52
CA LYS A 170 -11.57 -15.56 -5.41
C LYS A 170 -12.14 -16.41 -6.54
N LEU A 171 -13.38 -16.14 -6.96
CA LEU A 171 -13.97 -16.79 -8.11
C LEU A 171 -13.23 -16.44 -9.40
N GLU A 172 -12.97 -15.14 -9.64
CA GLU A 172 -12.19 -14.67 -10.80
C GLU A 172 -10.81 -15.33 -10.86
N LEU A 173 -10.10 -15.45 -9.73
CA LEU A 173 -8.81 -16.15 -9.68
C LEU A 173 -8.92 -17.64 -10.06
N VAL A 174 -10.01 -18.31 -9.68
CA VAL A 174 -10.24 -19.72 -10.04
C VAL A 174 -10.58 -19.84 -11.53
N GLU A 175 -11.39 -18.91 -12.07
CA GLU A 175 -11.74 -18.85 -13.49
C GLU A 175 -10.50 -18.61 -14.37
N ASP A 176 -9.63 -17.66 -13.97
CA ASP A 176 -8.35 -17.41 -14.64
C ASP A 176 -7.47 -18.66 -14.62
N ALA A 177 -7.32 -19.33 -13.47
CA ALA A 177 -6.51 -20.53 -13.36
C ALA A 177 -7.06 -21.72 -14.18
N VAL A 178 -8.39 -21.87 -14.27
CA VAL A 178 -9.02 -22.88 -15.15
C VAL A 178 -8.71 -22.57 -16.62
N THR A 179 -8.88 -21.31 -17.03
CA THR A 179 -8.60 -20.87 -18.40
C THR A 179 -7.14 -21.09 -18.78
N GLU A 180 -6.20 -20.79 -17.87
CA GLU A 180 -4.77 -21.05 -18.07
C GLU A 180 -4.47 -22.55 -18.24
N MET A 181 -5.12 -23.43 -17.46
CA MET A 181 -4.95 -24.88 -17.60
C MET A 181 -5.54 -25.42 -18.91
N GLU A 182 -6.69 -24.93 -19.33
CA GLU A 182 -7.31 -25.30 -20.61
C GLU A 182 -6.41 -24.91 -21.79
N GLY A 183 -5.86 -23.69 -21.78
CA GLY A 183 -4.90 -23.24 -22.80
C GLY A 183 -3.65 -24.12 -22.88
N LEU A 184 -3.07 -24.52 -21.73
CA LEU A 184 -1.91 -25.42 -21.71
C LEU A 184 -2.23 -26.81 -22.29
N LEU A 185 -3.43 -27.35 -22.05
CA LEU A 185 -3.83 -28.64 -22.61
C LEU A 185 -4.05 -28.59 -24.13
N GLU A 186 -4.51 -27.45 -24.66
CA GLU A 186 -4.67 -27.25 -26.10
C GLU A 186 -3.32 -27.05 -26.82
N GLU A 187 -2.34 -26.42 -26.17
CA GLU A 187 -1.00 -26.19 -26.72
C GLU A 187 -0.12 -27.46 -26.69
N ASP A 188 -0.20 -28.29 -25.65
CA ASP A 188 0.59 -29.54 -25.50
C ASP A 188 0.08 -30.70 -26.39
N GLY A 189 -1.15 -30.58 -26.93
CA GLY A 189 -1.72 -31.51 -27.90
C GLY A 189 -1.41 -31.21 -29.37
N GLY A 190 -0.59 -30.18 -29.65
CA GLY A 190 -0.34 -29.63 -30.99
C GLY A 190 0.99 -29.96 -31.66
N ASP A 191 1.91 -30.67 -31.00
CA ASP A 191 3.23 -31.04 -31.57
C ASP A 191 3.37 -32.56 -31.76
N ASP A 192 2.72 -33.07 -32.79
CA ASP A 192 3.03 -34.39 -33.36
C ASP A 192 2.81 -34.31 -34.88
N GLY A 193 3.76 -33.69 -35.59
CA GLY A 193 3.64 -33.46 -37.03
C GLY A 193 4.83 -32.79 -37.71
N GLY A 194 6.02 -33.39 -37.62
CA GLY A 194 7.22 -33.00 -38.37
C GLY A 194 8.22 -34.13 -38.57
#